data_AF-A0A7S1TYK2-F1
#
_entry.id   AF-A0A7S1TYK2-F1
#
_cell.length_a   1.000
_cell.length_b   1.000
_cell.length_c   1.000
_cell.angle_alpha   90.00
_cell.angle_beta   90.00
_cell.angle_gamma   90.00
#
_symmetry.space_group_name_H-M   'P 1'
#
loop_
_entity.id
_entity.type
_entity.pdbx_description
1 polymer ?
#
loop_
_entity_poly.entity_id
_entity_poly.type
_entity_poly.pdbx_seq_one_letter_code
_entity_poly.pdbx_strand_id
1 'polypeptide(L)'
;MRTWTALALTGFAATVHGFGVGMRPRRQRMTMAADDGRKSGFLPQDHFIKDVLTVRAAQAVNYYSIEFHDETKVKWLDEFMKETDVRELGSTQFIYRLLKTEPEEVNIKKMRQMPRGGSGNNPYLKDKGVAIEYTVLIDPMSIARKIMTVRAQIAKEWMHDLSTIEADNAEISRFYAEKQKER
;
A
#
# COMPACT_ATOMS: atom_id res chain seq x y z
N MET A 1 -14.12 -33.65 4.10
CA MET A 1 -14.87 -32.92 3.07
C MET A 1 -15.34 -31.60 3.66
N ARG A 2 -14.66 -30.49 3.34
CA ARG A 2 -15.03 -29.14 3.80
C ARG A 2 -15.41 -28.33 2.56
N THR A 3 -16.66 -27.89 2.52
CA THR A 3 -17.26 -27.10 1.45
C THR A 3 -16.77 -25.66 1.52
N TRP A 4 -16.24 -25.16 0.41
CA TRP A 4 -15.90 -23.75 0.23
C TRP A 4 -17.16 -23.00 -0.18
N THR A 5 -17.65 -22.10 0.68
CA THR A 5 -18.72 -21.16 0.35
C THR A 5 -18.14 -19.94 -0.37
N ALA A 6 -18.64 -19.71 -1.58
CA ALA A 6 -18.31 -18.59 -2.44
C ALA A 6 -18.72 -17.26 -1.79
N LEU A 7 -17.76 -16.33 -1.67
CA LEU A 7 -17.99 -14.95 -1.29
C LEU A 7 -18.35 -14.14 -2.53
N ALA A 8 -19.61 -13.71 -2.59
CA ALA A 8 -20.13 -12.85 -3.64
C ALA A 8 -19.56 -11.43 -3.51
N LEU A 9 -18.93 -10.97 -4.60
CA LEU A 9 -18.58 -9.57 -4.85
C LEU A 9 -19.86 -8.72 -4.87
N THR A 10 -20.09 -7.96 -3.80
CA THR A 10 -21.10 -6.90 -3.80
C THR A 10 -20.44 -5.59 -4.23
N GLY A 11 -20.99 -5.02 -5.31
CA GLY A 11 -20.50 -3.83 -5.97
C GLY A 11 -20.54 -2.59 -5.09
N PHE A 12 -19.45 -1.82 -5.16
CA PHE A 12 -19.39 -0.45 -4.67
C PHE A 12 -20.26 0.44 -5.59
N ALA A 13 -21.42 0.86 -5.08
CA ALA A 13 -22.18 1.95 -5.67
C ALA A 13 -21.50 3.28 -5.29
N ALA A 14 -20.80 3.90 -6.24
CA ALA A 14 -20.26 5.24 -6.07
C ALA A 14 -21.40 6.28 -6.20
N THR A 15 -21.77 6.89 -5.08
CA THR A 15 -22.66 8.05 -5.05
C THR A 15 -21.91 9.28 -5.57
N VAL A 16 -22.23 9.74 -6.77
CA VAL A 16 -21.73 10.99 -7.35
C VAL A 16 -22.51 12.15 -6.73
N HIS A 17 -21.88 12.88 -5.79
CA HIS A 17 -22.37 14.20 -5.37
C HIS A 17 -21.74 15.26 -6.26
N GLY A 18 -22.57 15.89 -7.08
CA GLY A 18 -22.21 17.06 -7.87
C GLY A 18 -21.99 18.27 -6.96
N PHE A 19 -20.77 18.80 -6.98
CA PHE A 19 -20.48 20.16 -6.57
C PHE A 19 -20.08 20.96 -7.80
N GLY A 20 -20.97 21.86 -8.20
CA GLY A 20 -20.68 22.88 -9.21
C GLY A 20 -19.65 23.86 -8.69
N VAL A 21 -18.54 24.00 -9.42
CA VAL A 21 -17.61 25.12 -9.28
C VAL A 21 -17.41 25.71 -10.67
N GLY A 22 -18.04 26.86 -10.91
CA GLY A 22 -17.73 27.69 -12.07
C GLY A 22 -16.33 28.27 -11.94
N MET A 23 -15.33 27.61 -12.52
CA MET A 23 -14.00 28.18 -12.74
C MET A 23 -13.87 28.66 -14.18
N ARG A 24 -13.64 29.96 -14.33
CA ARG A 24 -13.29 30.60 -15.60
C ARG A 24 -11.99 30.00 -16.16
N PRO A 25 -11.83 29.86 -17.49
CA PRO A 25 -10.58 29.44 -18.08
C PRO A 25 -9.50 30.50 -17.81
N ARG A 26 -8.62 30.22 -16.85
CA ARG A 26 -7.42 31.01 -16.59
C ARG A 26 -6.46 30.73 -17.73
N ARG A 27 -6.36 31.69 -18.66
CA ARG A 27 -5.35 31.74 -19.73
C ARG A 27 -3.97 31.57 -19.09
N GLN A 28 -3.45 30.33 -19.09
CA GLN A 28 -2.08 30.07 -18.67
C GLN A 28 -1.17 30.69 -19.74
N ARG A 29 -0.55 31.79 -19.36
CA ARG A 29 0.60 32.36 -20.06
C ARG A 29 1.70 31.30 -19.97
N MET A 30 1.94 30.58 -21.06
CA MET A 30 3.12 29.73 -21.24
C MET A 30 4.34 30.64 -21.09
N THR A 31 4.85 30.74 -19.86
CA THR A 31 6.22 31.14 -19.63
C THR A 31 7.02 29.90 -19.99
N MET A 32 7.82 30.01 -21.05
CA MET A 32 8.85 29.02 -21.34
C MET A 32 9.84 29.09 -20.18
N ALA A 33 9.55 28.31 -19.14
CA ALA A 33 10.53 28.00 -18.12
C ALA A 33 11.68 27.32 -18.86
N ALA A 34 12.86 27.90 -18.71
CA ALA A 34 14.10 27.32 -19.15
C ALA A 34 14.10 25.85 -18.74
N ASP A 35 14.34 25.00 -19.74
CA ASP A 35 14.58 23.58 -19.59
C ASP A 35 15.80 23.43 -18.67
N ASP A 36 15.53 23.44 -17.37
CA ASP A 36 16.49 23.13 -16.32
C ASP A 36 16.92 21.71 -16.66
N GLY A 37 18.15 21.58 -17.17
CA GLY A 37 18.78 20.32 -17.55
C GLY A 37 18.95 19.39 -16.36
N ARG A 38 17.83 18.98 -15.74
CA ARG A 38 17.64 17.72 -15.06
C ARG A 38 17.87 16.68 -16.14
N LYS A 39 19.15 16.45 -16.39
CA LYS A 39 19.68 15.19 -16.89
C LYS A 39 18.77 14.16 -16.21
N SER A 40 17.97 13.48 -17.01
CA SER A 40 17.35 12.22 -16.62
C SER A 40 18.54 11.30 -16.36
N GLY A 41 19.14 11.51 -15.18
CA GLY A 41 20.25 10.76 -14.66
C GLY A 41 19.66 9.40 -14.55
N PHE A 42 19.95 8.58 -15.55
CA PHE A 42 19.71 7.17 -15.54
C PHE A 42 20.42 6.70 -14.28
N LEU A 43 19.67 6.65 -13.17
CA LEU A 43 20.19 6.16 -11.92
C LEU A 43 20.73 4.76 -12.23
N PRO A 44 21.92 4.40 -11.73
CA PRO A 44 22.49 3.09 -11.99
C PRO A 44 21.41 2.02 -11.76
N GLN A 45 21.16 1.20 -12.79
CA GLN A 45 20.11 0.17 -12.83
C GLN A 45 20.12 -0.73 -11.57
N ASP A 46 21.26 -0.83 -10.93
CA ASP A 46 21.54 -1.60 -9.71
C ASP A 46 20.63 -1.26 -8.51
N HIS A 47 19.99 -0.08 -8.51
CA HIS A 47 19.09 0.32 -7.42
C HIS A 47 17.63 -0.06 -7.65
N PHE A 48 17.21 -0.23 -8.91
CA PHE A 48 15.80 -0.44 -9.25
C PHE A 48 15.19 -1.67 -8.56
N ILE A 49 15.92 -2.80 -8.56
CA ILE A 49 15.45 -4.04 -7.92
C ILE A 49 15.26 -3.83 -6.41
N LYS A 50 16.17 -3.10 -5.75
CA LYS A 50 16.05 -2.82 -4.30
C LYS A 50 14.83 -1.94 -4.01
N ASP A 51 14.54 -0.99 -4.88
CA ASP A 51 13.39 -0.09 -4.76
C ASP A 51 12.08 -0.87 -4.91
N VAL A 52 11.98 -1.69 -5.95
CA VAL A 52 10.82 -2.57 -6.18
C VAL A 52 10.60 -3.50 -4.98
N LEU A 53 11.64 -4.17 -4.49
CA LEU A 53 11.55 -5.05 -3.32
C LEU A 53 11.11 -4.29 -2.07
N THR A 54 11.55 -3.05 -1.89
CA THR A 54 11.19 -2.21 -0.74
C THR A 54 9.73 -1.80 -0.80
N VAL A 55 9.24 -1.36 -1.98
CA VAL A 55 7.82 -1.04 -2.18
C VAL A 55 6.96 -2.27 -1.92
N ARG A 56 7.35 -3.44 -2.44
CA ARG A 56 6.62 -4.70 -2.20
C ARG A 56 6.62 -5.12 -0.74
N ALA A 57 7.74 -5.00 -0.05
CA ALA A 57 7.83 -5.30 1.37
C ALA A 57 6.95 -4.35 2.22
N ALA A 58 6.94 -3.05 1.90
CA ALA A 58 6.07 -2.08 2.58
C ALA A 58 4.58 -2.40 2.35
N GLN A 59 4.18 -2.74 1.12
CA GLN A 59 2.83 -3.18 0.80
C GLN A 59 2.42 -4.44 1.57
N ALA A 60 3.31 -5.43 1.67
CA ALA A 60 3.06 -6.65 2.44
C ALA A 60 2.92 -6.36 3.95
N VAL A 61 3.76 -5.49 4.51
CA VAL A 61 3.63 -5.04 5.90
C VAL A 61 2.29 -4.35 6.14
N ASN A 62 1.85 -3.47 5.23
CA ASN A 62 0.53 -2.85 5.27
C ASN A 62 -0.60 -3.88 5.23
N TYR A 63 -0.51 -4.86 4.33
CA TYR A 63 -1.48 -5.95 4.25
C TYR A 63 -1.59 -6.71 5.57
N TYR A 64 -0.47 -7.10 6.18
CA TYR A 64 -0.50 -7.74 7.50
C TYR A 64 -1.10 -6.85 8.58
N SER A 65 -0.81 -5.54 8.56
CA SER A 65 -1.45 -4.60 9.49
C SER A 65 -2.97 -4.53 9.32
N ILE A 66 -3.50 -4.67 8.10
CA ILE A 66 -4.95 -4.77 7.86
C ILE A 66 -5.50 -6.07 8.49
N GLU A 67 -4.85 -7.20 8.26
CA GLU A 67 -5.27 -8.51 8.81
C GLU A 67 -5.24 -8.54 10.35
N PHE A 68 -4.32 -7.80 10.98
CA PHE A 68 -4.26 -7.64 12.43
C PHE A 68 -5.10 -6.47 12.97
N HIS A 69 -5.98 -5.90 12.13
CA HIS A 69 -6.88 -4.78 12.47
C HIS A 69 -6.18 -3.53 13.03
N ASP A 70 -4.95 -3.28 12.59
CA ASP A 70 -4.15 -2.09 12.95
C ASP A 70 -4.28 -1.00 11.87
N GLU A 71 -5.51 -0.49 11.72
CA GLU A 71 -5.85 0.54 10.72
C GLU A 71 -5.00 1.81 10.86
N THR A 72 -4.54 2.12 12.07
CA THR A 72 -3.77 3.33 12.36
C THR A 72 -2.38 3.23 11.75
N LYS A 73 -1.68 2.10 11.91
CA LYS A 73 -0.38 1.89 11.26
C LYS A 73 -0.51 1.86 9.75
N VAL A 74 -1.58 1.30 9.20
CA VAL A 74 -1.83 1.29 7.75
C VAL A 74 -1.93 2.70 7.20
N LYS A 75 -2.79 3.54 7.81
CA LYS A 75 -2.96 4.94 7.39
C LYS A 75 -1.67 5.72 7.49
N TRP A 76 -0.96 5.57 8.62
CA TRP A 76 0.31 6.25 8.84
C TRP A 76 1.37 5.83 7.81
N LEU A 77 1.52 4.54 7.52
CA LEU A 77 2.49 4.06 6.55
C LEU A 77 2.11 4.46 5.12
N ASP A 78 0.82 4.45 4.77
CA ASP A 78 0.34 4.96 3.48
C ASP A 78 0.62 6.46 3.28
N GLU A 79 0.42 7.27 4.32
CA GLU A 79 0.76 8.70 4.29
C GLU A 79 2.27 8.91 4.18
N PHE A 80 3.06 8.16 4.95
CA PHE A 80 4.52 8.20 4.87
C PHE A 80 5.04 7.83 3.47
N MET A 81 4.47 6.81 2.85
CA MET A 81 4.82 6.38 1.48
C MET A 81 4.39 7.39 0.41
N LYS A 82 3.31 8.14 0.62
CA LYS A 82 2.90 9.24 -0.28
C LYS A 82 3.85 10.43 -0.20
N GLU A 83 4.33 10.75 1.00
CA GLU A 83 5.29 11.84 1.21
C GLU A 83 6.70 11.46 0.71
N THR A 84 7.02 10.17 0.77
CA THR A 84 8.35 9.66 0.44
C THR A 84 8.28 8.65 -0.70
N ASP A 85 8.34 9.12 -1.94
CA ASP A 85 8.40 8.20 -3.08
C ASP A 85 9.74 7.44 -3.08
N VAL A 86 9.64 6.13 -2.86
CA VAL A 86 10.79 5.21 -2.88
C VAL A 86 11.54 5.28 -4.21
N ARG A 87 10.84 5.55 -5.32
CA ARG A 87 11.44 5.62 -6.66
C ARG A 87 12.30 6.87 -6.85
N GLU A 88 11.94 7.96 -6.19
CA GLU A 88 12.70 9.21 -6.24
C GLU A 88 13.83 9.21 -5.22
N LEU A 89 13.54 8.73 -4.00
CA LEU A 89 14.49 8.79 -2.89
C LEU A 89 15.49 7.63 -2.88
N GLY A 90 15.08 6.47 -3.41
CA GLY A 90 15.82 5.21 -3.33
C GLY A 90 15.56 4.45 -2.03
N SER A 91 15.60 3.12 -2.11
CA SER A 91 15.31 2.16 -1.05
C SER A 91 16.07 2.42 0.26
N THR A 92 17.38 2.66 0.16
CA THR A 92 18.22 2.86 1.34
C THR A 92 17.85 4.13 2.09
N GLN A 93 17.61 5.21 1.36
CA GLN A 93 17.26 6.50 1.95
C GLN A 93 15.83 6.48 2.50
N PHE A 94 14.90 5.78 1.84
CA PHE A 94 13.56 5.53 2.37
C PHE A 94 13.60 4.82 3.73
N ILE A 95 14.35 3.71 3.83
CA ILE A 95 14.49 2.96 5.10
C ILE A 95 15.22 3.79 6.14
N TYR A 96 16.28 4.51 5.75
CA TYR A 96 16.99 5.41 6.66
C TYR A 96 16.07 6.50 7.22
N ARG A 97 15.22 7.09 6.39
CA ARG A 97 14.22 8.06 6.81
C ARG A 97 13.26 7.45 7.84
N LEU A 98 12.70 6.28 7.56
CA LEU A 98 11.85 5.55 8.53
C LEU A 98 12.56 5.28 9.87
N LEU A 99 13.84 4.89 9.83
CA LEU A 99 14.64 4.63 11.04
C LEU A 99 14.95 5.90 11.84
N LYS A 100 14.91 7.07 11.18
CA LYS A 100 15.18 8.38 11.80
C LYS A 100 13.92 9.11 12.25
N THR A 101 12.76 8.75 11.74
CA THR A 101 11.48 9.30 12.19
C THR A 101 11.23 8.96 13.65
N GLU A 102 10.90 9.96 14.44
CA GLU A 102 10.59 9.79 15.86
C GLU A 102 9.22 9.09 16.04
N PRO A 103 9.03 8.33 17.13
CA PRO A 103 7.71 7.78 17.46
C PRO A 103 6.65 8.86 17.62
N GLU A 104 5.43 8.60 17.13
CA GLU A 104 4.32 9.55 17.16
C GLU A 104 3.12 8.95 17.90
N GLU A 105 2.49 9.75 18.76
CA GLU A 105 1.25 9.41 19.44
C GLU A 105 0.04 9.87 18.63
N VAL A 106 -0.72 8.93 18.08
CA VAL A 106 -1.92 9.23 17.30
C VAL A 106 -3.16 9.05 18.16
N ASN A 107 -3.90 10.15 18.36
CA ASN A 107 -5.17 10.15 19.07
C ASN A 107 -6.30 9.74 18.14
N ILE A 108 -6.89 8.58 18.41
CA ILE A 108 -7.94 8.01 17.58
C ILE A 108 -9.27 8.18 18.28
N LYS A 109 -10.22 8.82 17.59
CA LYS A 109 -11.62 8.89 18.01
C LYS A 109 -12.43 7.89 17.20
N LYS A 110 -12.82 6.77 17.82
CA LYS A 110 -13.74 5.80 17.21
C LYS A 110 -15.11 5.94 17.83
N MET A 111 -16.12 6.20 16.99
CA MET A 111 -17.51 6.11 17.42
C MET A 111 -17.85 4.63 17.62
N ARG A 112 -18.29 4.26 18.82
CA ARG A 112 -18.70 2.89 19.12
C ARG A 112 -19.88 2.52 18.23
N GLN A 113 -19.70 1.57 17.32
CA GLN A 113 -20.81 1.09 16.50
C GLN A 113 -21.83 0.41 17.40
N MET A 114 -23.09 0.81 17.26
CA MET A 114 -24.17 0.22 18.04
C MET A 114 -24.43 -1.21 17.57
N PRO A 115 -24.59 -2.17 18.50
CA PRO A 115 -25.15 -3.47 18.15
C PRO A 115 -26.53 -3.25 17.54
N ARG A 116 -26.74 -3.69 16.29
CA ARG A 116 -28.05 -3.72 15.65
C ARG A 116 -28.88 -4.83 16.30
N GLY A 117 -29.44 -4.58 17.49
CA GLY A 117 -30.29 -5.57 18.18
C GLY A 117 -30.47 -5.43 19.69
N GLY A 118 -30.15 -4.30 20.31
CA GLY A 118 -30.38 -4.11 21.76
C GLY A 118 -31.83 -3.78 22.11
N SER A 119 -32.39 -4.43 23.14
CA SER A 119 -33.66 -4.00 23.76
C SER A 119 -33.53 -2.55 24.25
N GLY A 120 -34.50 -1.70 23.88
CA GLY A 120 -34.47 -0.26 24.14
C GLY A 120 -34.33 0.14 25.62
N ASN A 121 -34.60 -0.80 26.54
CA ASN A 121 -34.53 -0.58 27.98
C ASN A 121 -33.29 -1.20 28.66
N ASN A 122 -32.21 -1.49 27.92
CA ASN A 122 -30.97 -1.99 28.53
C ASN A 122 -30.22 -0.84 29.25
N PRO A 123 -30.06 -0.88 30.59
CA PRO A 123 -29.40 0.17 31.34
C PRO A 123 -27.91 0.34 31.02
N TYR A 124 -27.27 -0.68 30.43
CA TYR A 124 -25.86 -0.66 30.01
C TYR A 124 -25.64 -0.03 28.61
N LEU A 125 -26.72 0.31 27.89
CA LEU A 125 -26.67 0.98 26.58
C LEU A 125 -26.98 2.49 26.68
N LYS A 126 -26.91 3.10 27.88
CA LYS A 126 -27.20 4.53 28.08
C LYS A 126 -26.14 5.45 27.48
N ASP A 127 -24.91 4.96 27.32
CA ASP A 127 -23.77 5.67 26.71
C ASP A 127 -23.83 5.61 25.18
N LYS A 128 -24.96 6.07 24.63
CA LYS A 128 -25.23 6.07 23.19
C LYS A 128 -24.33 7.10 22.51
N GLY A 129 -23.47 6.65 21.60
CA GLY A 129 -22.66 7.54 20.76
C GLY A 129 -21.46 8.17 21.46
N VAL A 130 -21.03 7.65 22.62
CA VAL A 130 -19.76 8.08 23.23
C VAL A 130 -18.61 7.70 22.30
N ALA A 131 -17.85 8.70 21.85
CA ALA A 131 -16.61 8.48 21.13
C ALA A 131 -15.60 7.87 22.10
N ILE A 132 -15.06 6.71 21.73
CA ILE A 132 -13.94 6.12 22.45
C ILE A 132 -12.69 6.82 21.92
N GLU A 133 -12.03 7.57 22.78
CA GLU A 133 -10.75 8.20 22.50
C GLU A 133 -9.65 7.33 23.12
N TYR A 134 -8.68 6.94 22.31
CA TYR A 134 -7.48 6.26 22.79
C TYR A 134 -6.28 6.69 21.97
N THR A 135 -5.12 6.66 22.61
CA THR A 135 -3.84 7.03 22.01
C THR A 135 -3.12 5.76 21.58
N VAL A 136 -2.61 5.76 20.35
CA VAL A 136 -1.76 4.69 19.82
C VAL A 136 -0.38 5.26 19.53
N LEU A 137 0.63 4.66 20.13
CA LEU A 137 2.02 4.95 19.80
C LEU A 137 2.42 4.20 18.52
N ILE A 138 2.81 4.96 17.51
CA ILE A 138 3.40 4.42 16.28
C ILE A 138 4.92 4.47 16.42
N ASP A 139 5.57 3.34 16.20
CA ASP A 139 7.03 3.20 16.21
C ASP A 139 7.54 2.94 14.77
N PRO A 140 7.98 3.99 14.06
CA PRO A 140 8.53 3.89 12.70
C PRO A 140 9.74 2.95 12.60
N MET A 141 10.56 2.88 13.64
CA MET A 141 11.74 2.01 13.65
C MET A 141 11.35 0.54 13.62
N SER A 142 10.31 0.16 14.37
CA SER A 142 9.74 -1.19 14.33
C SER A 142 9.18 -1.53 12.94
N ILE A 143 8.50 -0.57 12.29
CA ILE A 143 7.99 -0.73 10.92
C ILE A 143 9.15 -0.93 9.93
N ALA A 144 10.20 -0.11 10.01
CA ALA A 144 11.38 -0.22 9.15
C ALA A 144 12.05 -1.60 9.26
N ARG A 145 12.20 -2.12 10.49
CA ARG A 145 12.76 -3.46 10.73
C ARG A 145 11.90 -4.55 10.08
N LYS A 146 10.57 -4.47 10.22
CA LYS A 146 9.65 -5.39 9.56
C LYS A 146 9.79 -5.34 8.04
N ILE A 147 9.84 -4.13 7.46
CA ILE A 147 10.04 -3.96 6.02
C ILE A 147 11.37 -4.59 5.58
N MET A 148 12.47 -4.38 6.31
CA MET A 148 13.76 -5.01 6.00
C MET A 148 13.70 -6.54 6.04
N THR A 149 13.03 -7.11 7.05
CA THR A 149 12.86 -8.57 7.17
C THR A 149 12.04 -9.13 6.02
N VAL A 150 10.87 -8.55 5.73
CA VAL A 150 9.99 -8.99 4.63
C VAL A 150 10.68 -8.80 3.29
N ARG A 151 11.42 -7.70 3.09
CA ARG A 151 12.21 -7.46 1.88
C ARG A 151 13.23 -8.57 1.63
N ALA A 152 13.92 -9.04 2.67
CA ALA A 152 14.89 -10.13 2.55
C ALA A 152 14.21 -11.46 2.19
N GLN A 153 13.01 -11.72 2.73
CA GLN A 153 12.23 -12.91 2.39
C GLN A 153 11.78 -12.89 0.92
N ILE A 154 11.17 -11.79 0.46
CA ILE A 154 10.74 -11.62 -0.93
C ILE A 154 11.93 -11.77 -1.89
N ALA A 155 13.08 -11.16 -1.56
CA ALA A 155 14.28 -11.29 -2.37
C ALA A 155 14.73 -12.75 -2.52
N LYS A 156 14.66 -13.54 -1.45
CA LYS A 156 15.02 -14.96 -1.46
C LYS A 156 14.07 -15.78 -2.34
N GLU A 157 12.77 -15.51 -2.25
CA GLU A 157 11.75 -16.15 -3.09
C GLU A 157 11.94 -15.79 -4.57
N TRP A 158 12.15 -14.50 -4.87
CA TRP A 158 12.40 -14.05 -6.23
C TRP A 158 13.65 -14.66 -6.85
N MET A 159 14.72 -14.85 -6.07
CA MET A 159 15.90 -15.55 -6.58
C MET A 159 15.58 -16.98 -7.02
N HIS A 160 14.68 -17.67 -6.31
CA HIS A 160 14.22 -19.00 -6.70
C HIS A 160 13.35 -18.93 -7.96
N ASP A 161 12.35 -18.05 -7.99
CA ASP A 161 11.42 -17.94 -9.12
C ASP A 161 12.12 -17.48 -10.41
N LEU A 162 13.07 -16.53 -10.31
CA LEU A 162 13.84 -16.08 -11.47
C LEU A 162 14.69 -17.19 -12.09
N SER A 163 15.05 -18.22 -11.30
CA SER A 163 15.80 -19.38 -11.82
C SER A 163 14.93 -20.32 -12.65
N THR A 164 13.59 -20.24 -12.57
CA THR A 164 12.69 -21.10 -13.35
C THR A 164 12.36 -20.55 -14.73
N ILE A 165 12.62 -19.26 -14.96
CA ILE A 165 12.24 -18.55 -16.21
C ILE A 165 12.77 -19.25 -17.47
N GLU A 166 13.97 -19.82 -17.43
CA GLU A 166 14.52 -20.53 -18.59
C GLU A 166 13.68 -21.77 -18.96
N ALA A 167 13.26 -22.55 -17.95
CA ALA A 167 12.40 -23.70 -18.15
C ALA A 167 11.02 -23.29 -18.66
N ASP A 168 10.44 -22.23 -18.08
CA ASP A 168 9.14 -21.68 -18.49
C ASP A 168 9.19 -21.20 -19.96
N ASN A 169 10.28 -20.52 -20.36
CA ASN A 169 10.49 -20.07 -21.74
C ASN A 169 10.60 -21.26 -22.72
N ALA A 170 11.24 -22.36 -22.31
CA ALA A 170 11.32 -23.56 -23.13
C ALA A 170 9.94 -24.21 -23.31
N GLU A 171 9.13 -24.26 -22.25
CA GLU A 171 7.76 -24.78 -22.32
C GLU A 171 6.86 -23.91 -23.22
N ILE A 172 6.92 -22.57 -23.08
CA ILE A 172 6.20 -21.64 -23.95
C ILE A 172 6.59 -21.84 -25.42
N SER A 173 7.89 -21.99 -25.69
CA SER A 173 8.41 -22.22 -27.04
C SER A 173 7.88 -23.54 -27.63
N ARG A 174 7.85 -24.60 -26.84
CA ARG A 174 7.28 -25.89 -27.23
C ARG A 174 5.78 -25.76 -27.55
N PHE A 175 5.00 -25.14 -26.66
CA PHE A 175 3.57 -24.94 -26.84
C PHE A 175 3.26 -24.17 -28.13
N TYR A 176 4.04 -23.12 -28.41
CA TYR A 176 3.90 -22.35 -29.64
C TYR A 176 4.16 -23.20 -30.90
N ALA A 177 5.20 -24.05 -30.87
CA ALA A 177 5.53 -24.92 -31.98
C ALA A 177 4.47 -26.01 -32.24
N GLU A 178 3.85 -26.56 -31.20
CA GLU A 178 2.74 -27.51 -31.31
C GLU A 178 1.53 -26.86 -31.99
N LYS A 179 1.15 -25.65 -31.54
CA LYS A 179 0.01 -24.90 -32.10
C LYS A 179 0.19 -24.50 -33.57
N GLN A 180 1.42 -24.32 -34.04
CA GLN A 180 1.69 -24.02 -35.46
C GLN A 180 1.49 -25.24 -36.37
N LYS A 181 1.62 -26.47 -35.84
CA LYS A 181 1.39 -27.70 -36.62
C LYS A 181 -0.09 -28.02 -36.85
N GLU A 182 -0.96 -27.45 -36.03
CA GLU A 182 -2.41 -27.62 -36.13
C GLU A 182 -3.07 -26.71 -37.16
N ARG A 183 -2.30 -25.76 -37.73
CA ARG A 183 -2.75 -24.80 -38.76
C ARG A 183 -2.41 -25.29 -40.15
#